data_AF-A0A2V6J9X8-F1
#
_entry.id   AF-A0A2V6J9X8-F1
#
_cell.length_a   1.000
_cell.length_b   1.000
_cell.length_c   1.000
_cell.angle_alpha   90.00
_cell.angle_beta   90.00
_cell.angle_gamma   90.00
#
_symmetry.space_group_name_H-M   'P 1'
#
loop_
_entity.id
_entity.type
_entity.pdbx_description
1 polymer ?
#
loop_
_entity_poly.entity_id
_entity_poly.type
_entity_poly.pdbx_seq_one_letter_code
_entity_poly.pdbx_strand_id
1 'polypeptide(L)'
;MQSAPVVGKLVWGDFDYVPDGGKMPIVADAEATSNVSHFSKIVSSEVDKIINVPVMSVSETNGIAGCIYNMTIPNIDNWRRFAQGSRFGAESLAEIYAHPLISKKVVFNLMDGLIAQYAGGPQAQPNYAVHHATLYASKDPVALDAIALKRLEEWRKRGSLRPVGPVAAYIDVASQLGLGNSATNRIEIRNIGR
;
A
#
# COMPACT_ATOMS: atom_id res chain seq x y z
N MET A 1 38.21 -12.61 -7.35
CA MET A 1 37.23 -13.72 -7.34
C MET A 1 35.89 -13.11 -7.72
N GLN A 2 35.33 -13.49 -8.87
CA GLN A 2 34.15 -12.88 -9.48
C GLN A 2 32.89 -13.12 -8.62
N SER A 3 32.03 -12.10 -8.50
CA SER A 3 30.60 -12.30 -8.24
C SER A 3 29.84 -11.47 -9.27
N ALA A 4 29.16 -12.17 -10.18
CA ALA A 4 28.46 -11.62 -11.33
C ALA A 4 27.45 -10.52 -10.96
N PRO A 5 27.21 -9.52 -11.83
CA PRO A 5 25.99 -8.73 -11.71
C PRO A 5 24.82 -9.68 -11.92
N VAL A 6 23.90 -9.74 -10.97
CA VAL A 6 22.60 -10.36 -11.19
C VAL A 6 21.91 -9.49 -12.24
N VAL A 7 21.99 -9.93 -13.51
CA VAL A 7 21.22 -9.35 -14.60
C VAL A 7 19.76 -9.65 -14.28
N GLY A 8 19.10 -8.70 -13.61
CA GLY A 8 17.66 -8.73 -13.41
C GLY A 8 16.97 -8.86 -14.76
N LYS A 9 15.92 -9.68 -14.84
CA LYS A 9 15.05 -9.67 -16.02
C LYS A 9 14.44 -8.27 -16.12
N LEU A 10 14.68 -7.61 -17.25
CA LEU A 10 14.04 -6.35 -17.61
C LEU A 10 12.52 -6.51 -17.47
N VAL A 11 11.90 -5.58 -16.75
CA VAL A 11 10.44 -5.50 -16.62
C VAL A 11 9.89 -4.67 -17.78
N TRP A 12 8.58 -4.76 -18.01
CA TRP A 12 7.98 -4.16 -19.21
C TRP A 12 8.21 -2.64 -19.29
N GLY A 13 8.27 -1.95 -18.15
CA GLY A 13 8.65 -0.54 -18.09
C GLY A 13 10.03 -0.20 -18.70
N ASP A 14 10.92 -1.18 -18.83
CA ASP A 14 12.24 -1.00 -19.44
C ASP A 14 12.19 -1.10 -20.98
N PHE A 15 11.17 -1.77 -21.54
CA PHE A 15 11.03 -1.96 -22.99
C PHE A 15 10.54 -0.69 -23.71
N ASP A 16 9.83 0.19 -23.02
CA ASP A 16 9.30 1.46 -23.58
C ASP A 16 10.32 2.60 -23.61
N TYR A 17 11.59 2.33 -23.31
CA TYR A 17 12.64 3.34 -23.30
C TYR A 17 13.01 3.81 -24.72
N VAL A 18 12.63 5.04 -25.07
CA VAL A 18 13.20 5.78 -26.21
C VAL A 18 14.25 6.75 -25.64
N PRO A 19 15.55 6.59 -25.95
CA PRO A 19 16.58 7.50 -25.47
C PRO A 19 16.45 8.83 -26.20
N ASP A 20 16.21 9.90 -25.45
CA ASP A 20 16.40 11.25 -25.97
C ASP A 20 17.88 11.64 -25.79
N GLY A 21 18.57 11.89 -26.90
CA GLY A 21 19.80 12.67 -26.96
C GLY A 21 21.02 12.20 -26.12
N GLY A 22 21.66 11.11 -26.52
CA GLY A 22 23.13 11.06 -26.62
C GLY A 22 24.01 11.22 -25.37
N LYS A 23 23.55 10.88 -24.15
CA LYS A 23 24.44 10.76 -22.99
C LYS A 23 24.15 9.48 -22.21
N MET A 24 25.11 8.55 -22.24
CA MET A 24 25.12 7.37 -21.36
C MET A 24 25.62 7.80 -19.97
N PRO A 25 24.82 7.71 -18.90
CA PRO A 25 25.33 7.89 -17.55
C PRO A 25 25.98 6.59 -17.06
N ILE A 26 27.20 6.73 -16.56
CA ILE A 26 27.99 5.67 -15.95
C ILE A 26 27.42 5.43 -14.53
N VAL A 27 26.64 4.35 -14.39
CA VAL A 27 26.23 3.66 -13.15
C VAL A 27 25.19 4.34 -12.25
N ALA A 28 24.08 3.62 -12.05
CA ALA A 28 23.08 3.67 -10.96
C ALA A 28 22.21 4.93 -10.82
N ASP A 29 21.29 5.14 -11.77
CA ASP A 29 19.95 5.75 -11.54
C ASP A 29 19.10 5.67 -12.82
N ALA A 30 19.18 4.52 -13.52
CA ALA A 30 18.63 4.34 -14.87
C ALA A 30 17.29 3.57 -14.92
N GLU A 31 16.59 3.39 -13.79
CA GLU A 31 15.32 2.63 -13.69
C GLU A 31 14.06 3.52 -13.58
N ALA A 32 14.16 4.84 -13.82
CA ALA A 32 13.12 5.78 -13.39
C ALA A 32 12.58 6.72 -14.49
N THR A 33 12.16 6.21 -15.66
CA THR A 33 11.62 7.08 -16.71
C THR A 33 10.33 6.63 -17.41
N SER A 34 9.80 5.42 -17.17
CA SER A 34 8.47 5.10 -17.69
C SER A 34 7.37 5.76 -16.86
N ASN A 35 6.54 6.57 -17.53
CA ASN A 35 5.34 7.16 -16.96
C ASN A 35 4.18 6.16 -16.83
N VAL A 36 4.31 4.98 -17.45
CA VAL A 36 3.31 3.91 -17.43
C VAL A 36 3.56 3.00 -16.23
N SER A 37 2.51 2.67 -15.49
CA SER A 37 2.55 1.67 -14.43
C SER A 37 2.04 0.33 -14.96
N HIS A 38 2.84 -0.73 -14.86
CA HIS A 38 2.40 -2.08 -15.22
C HIS A 38 2.04 -2.88 -13.97
N PHE A 39 0.89 -3.56 -14.03
CA PHE A 39 0.44 -4.45 -12.96
C PHE A 39 1.04 -5.86 -13.11
N SER A 40 1.18 -6.58 -11.99
CA SER A 40 1.56 -7.99 -12.02
C SER A 40 0.62 -8.84 -12.89
N LYS A 41 1.15 -9.86 -13.57
CA LYS A 41 0.34 -10.79 -14.39
C LYS A 41 -0.75 -11.50 -13.59
N ILE A 42 -0.44 -11.81 -12.33
CA ILE A 42 -1.38 -12.41 -11.39
C ILE A 42 -2.62 -11.52 -11.26
N VAL A 43 -2.44 -10.25 -10.86
CA VAL A 43 -3.54 -9.30 -10.67
C VAL A 43 -4.20 -8.93 -12.01
N SER A 44 -3.44 -8.74 -13.08
CA SER A 44 -3.99 -8.28 -14.35
C SER A 44 -4.75 -9.37 -15.12
N SER A 45 -4.21 -10.59 -15.23
CA SER A 45 -4.72 -11.61 -16.16
C SER A 45 -5.02 -12.99 -15.58
N GLU A 46 -4.38 -13.41 -14.48
CA GLU A 46 -4.46 -14.81 -14.04
C GLU A 46 -5.58 -15.08 -13.03
N VAL A 47 -6.03 -14.06 -12.29
CA VAL A 47 -7.10 -14.21 -11.30
C VAL A 47 -8.32 -13.37 -11.63
N ASP A 48 -9.51 -13.90 -11.33
CA ASP A 48 -10.77 -13.17 -11.47
C ASP A 48 -11.18 -12.46 -10.18
N LYS A 49 -10.94 -13.11 -9.04
CA LYS A 49 -11.32 -12.64 -7.70
C LYS A 49 -10.12 -12.66 -6.77
N ILE A 50 -10.02 -11.66 -5.90
CA ILE A 50 -8.95 -11.48 -4.93
C ILE A 50 -9.56 -11.37 -3.54
N ILE A 51 -9.07 -12.20 -2.62
CA ILE A 51 -9.23 -12.02 -1.18
C ILE A 51 -7.95 -11.39 -0.68
N ASN A 52 -8.04 -10.14 -0.22
CA ASN A 52 -6.90 -9.39 0.27
C ASN A 52 -6.68 -9.67 1.76
N VAL A 53 -5.44 -9.97 2.15
CA VAL A 53 -5.07 -10.26 3.54
C VAL A 53 -3.95 -9.30 3.98
N PRO A 54 -4.27 -8.02 4.25
CA PRO A 54 -3.27 -7.04 4.67
C PRO A 54 -2.93 -7.20 6.15
N VAL A 55 -1.77 -6.69 6.56
CA VAL A 55 -1.36 -6.62 7.97
C VAL A 55 -1.68 -5.23 8.53
N MET A 56 -2.18 -5.16 9.76
CA MET A 56 -2.39 -3.89 10.47
C MET A 56 -1.03 -3.29 10.87
N SER A 57 -0.42 -2.54 9.96
CA SER A 57 0.86 -1.88 10.21
C SER A 57 0.97 -0.50 9.57
N VAL A 58 1.91 0.31 10.06
CA VAL A 58 2.26 1.62 9.51
C VAL A 58 3.27 1.48 8.36
N SER A 59 3.13 2.34 7.35
CA SER A 59 4.19 2.65 6.39
C SER A 59 4.57 4.12 6.56
N GLU A 60 5.79 4.41 6.99
CA GLU A 60 6.19 5.79 7.35
C GLU A 60 6.12 6.77 6.16
N THR A 61 6.15 6.27 4.92
CA THR A 61 6.06 7.08 3.70
C THR A 61 4.69 7.06 3.03
N ASN A 62 3.81 6.14 3.42
CA ASN A 62 2.49 5.94 2.77
C ASN A 62 1.31 5.92 3.74
N GLY A 63 1.55 6.18 5.02
CA GLY A 63 0.52 6.18 6.05
C GLY A 63 0.43 4.82 6.73
N ILE A 64 -0.38 3.94 6.16
CA ILE A 64 -0.54 2.57 6.67
C ILE A 64 -0.30 1.56 5.55
N ALA A 65 0.21 0.38 5.89
CA ALA A 65 0.35 -0.74 4.97
C ALA A 65 -0.94 -1.61 4.97
N GLY A 66 -2.09 -0.94 4.90
CA GLY A 66 -3.42 -1.55 4.99
C GLY A 66 -3.91 -2.15 3.66
N CYS A 67 -5.22 -2.27 3.52
CA CYS A 67 -5.90 -2.90 2.39
C CYS A 67 -5.51 -2.29 1.05
N ILE A 68 -5.56 -0.96 0.94
CA ILE A 68 -5.26 -0.26 -0.32
C ILE A 68 -3.78 -0.37 -0.65
N TYR A 69 -2.90 -0.16 0.33
CA TYR A 69 -1.47 -0.29 0.15
C TYR A 69 -1.08 -1.69 -0.34
N ASN A 70 -1.62 -2.74 0.29
CA ASN A 70 -1.27 -4.12 -0.02
C ASN A 70 -1.61 -4.53 -1.46
N MET A 71 -2.64 -3.92 -2.05
CA MET A 71 -3.05 -4.17 -3.43
C MET A 71 -2.39 -3.24 -4.46
N THR A 72 -1.64 -2.23 -4.03
CA THR A 72 -1.06 -1.21 -4.91
C THR A 72 0.46 -1.33 -4.99
N ILE A 73 1.19 -0.84 -3.99
CA ILE A 73 2.66 -0.74 -3.99
C ILE A 73 3.35 -2.06 -4.36
N PRO A 74 2.99 -3.22 -3.81
CA PRO A 74 3.64 -4.49 -4.17
C PRO A 74 3.30 -5.02 -5.57
N ASN A 75 2.27 -4.47 -6.23
CA ASN A 75 1.68 -5.04 -7.45
C ASN A 75 1.97 -4.22 -8.71
N ILE A 76 2.82 -3.19 -8.62
CA ILE A 76 3.25 -2.34 -9.74
C ILE A 76 4.77 -2.34 -9.87
N ASP A 77 5.27 -2.25 -11.10
CA ASP A 77 6.71 -2.27 -11.40
C ASP A 77 7.44 -0.98 -10.97
N ASN A 78 6.79 0.16 -11.11
CA ASN A 78 7.34 1.48 -10.79
C ASN A 78 7.03 1.95 -9.36
N TRP A 79 6.84 1.01 -8.43
CA TRP A 79 6.44 1.25 -7.04
C TRP A 79 7.28 2.29 -6.29
N ARG A 80 8.58 2.42 -6.61
CA ARG A 80 9.49 3.39 -6.00
C ARG A 80 8.99 4.84 -6.15
N ARG A 81 8.30 5.17 -7.25
CA ARG A 81 7.69 6.50 -7.48
C ARG A 81 6.63 6.85 -6.42
N PHE A 82 5.95 5.82 -5.91
CA PHE A 82 4.80 5.96 -5.01
C PHE A 82 5.17 5.66 -3.55
N ALA A 83 6.23 4.90 -3.30
CA ALA A 83 6.67 4.52 -1.95
C ALA A 83 7.65 5.50 -1.29
N GLN A 84 8.31 6.38 -2.04
CA GLN A 84 9.33 7.29 -1.50
C GLN A 84 8.81 8.69 -1.10
N GLY A 85 7.50 8.83 -0.83
CA GLY A 85 6.93 10.11 -0.37
C GLY A 85 7.06 11.25 -1.40
N SER A 86 7.05 10.91 -2.70
CA SER A 86 7.18 11.87 -3.80
C SER A 86 6.02 12.87 -3.82
N ARG A 87 6.11 13.91 -4.66
CA ARG A 87 5.10 14.95 -4.90
C ARG A 87 3.70 14.43 -5.29
N PHE A 88 3.59 13.14 -5.61
CA PHE A 88 2.35 12.41 -5.94
C PHE A 88 1.86 11.48 -4.79
N GLY A 89 2.68 11.29 -3.75
CA GLY A 89 2.58 10.21 -2.76
C GLY A 89 1.53 10.44 -1.67
N ALA A 90 0.97 9.33 -1.18
CA ALA A 90 -0.31 9.17 -0.49
C ALA A 90 -1.50 9.12 -1.46
N GLU A 91 -1.91 10.23 -2.07
CA GLU A 91 -3.15 10.30 -2.87
C GLU A 91 -3.18 9.33 -4.06
N SER A 92 -2.03 9.10 -4.71
CA SER A 92 -1.89 8.15 -5.81
C SER A 92 -2.32 6.71 -5.46
N LEU A 93 -2.26 6.30 -4.19
CA LEU A 93 -2.66 4.95 -3.79
C LEU A 93 -4.15 4.72 -4.06
N ALA A 94 -4.98 5.74 -3.80
CA ALA A 94 -6.41 5.68 -4.07
C ALA A 94 -6.67 5.55 -5.57
N GLU A 95 -5.96 6.31 -6.40
CA GLU A 95 -6.10 6.26 -7.86
C GLU A 95 -5.65 4.92 -8.45
N ILE A 96 -4.50 4.39 -8.01
CA ILE A 96 -4.00 3.08 -8.46
C ILE A 96 -4.99 1.99 -8.06
N TYR A 97 -5.50 2.01 -6.83
CA TYR A 97 -6.48 1.03 -6.37
C TYR A 97 -7.81 1.14 -7.13
N ALA A 98 -8.24 2.34 -7.53
CA ALA A 98 -9.44 2.56 -8.32
C ALA A 98 -9.39 1.85 -9.69
N HIS A 99 -8.18 1.58 -10.21
CA HIS A 99 -7.99 0.93 -11.49
C HIS A 99 -8.80 -0.38 -11.57
N PRO A 100 -9.59 -0.62 -12.65
CA PRO A 100 -10.50 -1.77 -12.74
C PRO A 100 -9.83 -3.14 -12.60
N LEU A 101 -8.52 -3.24 -12.88
CA LEU A 101 -7.75 -4.46 -12.67
C LEU A 101 -7.61 -4.85 -11.20
N ILE A 102 -7.75 -3.89 -10.26
CA ILE A 102 -7.74 -4.13 -8.82
C ILE A 102 -9.17 -4.05 -8.27
N SER A 103 -9.81 -2.89 -8.39
CA SER A 103 -11.07 -2.59 -7.69
C SER A 103 -12.21 -3.57 -7.99
N LYS A 104 -12.29 -4.09 -9.22
CA LYS A 104 -13.33 -5.08 -9.61
C LYS A 104 -13.02 -6.50 -9.17
N LYS A 105 -11.75 -6.80 -8.88
CA LYS A 105 -11.29 -8.15 -8.53
C LYS A 105 -11.25 -8.36 -7.02
N VAL A 106 -10.94 -7.34 -6.23
CA VAL A 106 -10.96 -7.43 -4.76
C VAL A 106 -12.40 -7.55 -4.27
N VAL A 107 -12.76 -8.73 -3.75
CA VAL A 107 -14.13 -9.02 -3.29
C VAL A 107 -14.28 -9.06 -1.78
N PHE A 108 -13.16 -9.21 -1.06
CA PHE A 108 -13.13 -9.33 0.39
C PHE A 108 -11.74 -8.97 0.93
N ASN A 109 -11.72 -8.35 2.10
CA ASN A 109 -10.52 -7.99 2.83
C ASN A 109 -10.58 -8.59 4.23
N LEU A 110 -9.52 -9.28 4.63
CA LEU A 110 -9.30 -9.85 5.96
C LEU A 110 -8.00 -9.29 6.54
N MET A 111 -8.08 -8.18 7.25
CA MET A 111 -6.92 -7.54 7.85
C MET A 111 -6.47 -8.30 9.11
N ASP A 112 -5.21 -8.72 9.11
CA ASP A 112 -4.54 -9.33 10.24
C ASP A 112 -4.04 -8.27 11.22
N GLY A 113 -4.70 -8.18 12.38
CA GLY A 113 -4.29 -7.38 13.53
C GLY A 113 -3.99 -8.26 14.75
N LEU A 114 -3.54 -9.50 14.58
CA LEU A 114 -3.12 -10.34 15.71
C LEU A 114 -1.92 -9.68 16.40
N ILE A 115 -0.93 -9.29 15.61
CA ILE A 115 0.21 -8.47 16.03
C ILE A 115 0.24 -7.24 15.12
N ALA A 116 -0.15 -6.09 15.65
CA ALA A 116 -0.18 -4.84 14.91
C ALA A 116 1.08 -4.02 15.16
N GLN A 117 1.57 -3.29 14.14
CA GLN A 117 2.77 -2.45 14.26
C GLN A 117 2.43 -0.97 14.02
N TYR A 118 2.57 -0.15 15.06
CA TYR A 118 2.14 1.25 15.01
C TYR A 118 3.23 2.25 14.60
N ALA A 119 4.48 1.82 14.38
CA ALA A 119 5.56 2.68 13.90
C ALA A 119 6.75 1.92 13.30
N GLY A 120 7.60 2.65 12.58
CA GLY A 120 8.90 2.18 12.08
C GLY A 120 8.82 1.20 10.90
N GLY A 121 7.65 1.10 10.26
CA GLY A 121 7.50 0.33 9.03
C GLY A 121 8.18 0.97 7.82
N PRO A 122 8.29 0.25 6.70
CA PRO A 122 7.58 -0.99 6.38
C PRO A 122 8.23 -2.27 6.94
N GLN A 123 9.45 -2.21 7.46
CA GLN A 123 10.09 -3.37 8.09
C GLN A 123 9.48 -3.69 9.45
N ALA A 124 9.58 -4.96 9.87
CA ALA A 124 9.15 -5.39 11.20
C ALA A 124 9.99 -4.71 12.28
N GLN A 125 9.32 -4.12 13.27
CA GLN A 125 9.91 -3.41 14.40
C GLN A 125 9.26 -3.90 15.70
N PRO A 126 9.87 -4.86 16.40
CA PRO A 126 9.30 -5.45 17.62
C PRO A 126 8.98 -4.42 18.72
N ASN A 127 9.75 -3.33 18.80
CA ASN A 127 9.56 -2.27 19.79
C ASN A 127 8.26 -1.48 19.57
N TYR A 128 7.66 -1.56 18.38
CA TYR A 128 6.41 -0.89 18.02
C TYR A 128 5.31 -1.90 17.68
N ALA A 129 5.50 -3.18 18.03
CA ALA A 129 4.52 -4.23 17.85
C ALA A 129 3.64 -4.36 19.11
N VAL A 130 2.33 -4.58 18.91
CA VAL A 130 1.36 -4.76 19.98
C VAL A 130 0.48 -5.97 19.71
N HIS A 131 0.21 -6.76 20.74
CA HIS A 131 -0.68 -7.91 20.67
C HIS A 131 -2.14 -7.45 20.69
N HIS A 132 -2.67 -7.09 19.52
CA HIS A 132 -4.05 -6.60 19.35
C HIS A 132 -5.08 -7.73 19.18
N ALA A 133 -4.63 -8.94 18.85
CA ALA A 133 -5.42 -10.18 18.90
C ALA A 133 -6.75 -10.11 18.14
N THR A 134 -6.83 -9.33 17.06
CA THR A 134 -8.09 -9.07 16.35
C THR A 134 -7.90 -9.26 14.85
N LEU A 135 -8.84 -9.96 14.21
CA LEU A 135 -8.98 -9.99 12.76
C LEU A 135 -10.13 -9.07 12.35
N TYR A 136 -9.90 -8.20 11.38
CA TYR A 136 -10.95 -7.38 10.79
C TYR A 136 -11.35 -7.90 9.43
N ALA A 137 -12.64 -8.02 9.18
CA ALA A 137 -13.18 -8.54 7.93
C ALA A 137 -14.20 -7.57 7.34
N SER A 138 -14.04 -7.23 6.05
CA SER A 138 -14.99 -6.36 5.34
C SER A 138 -14.86 -6.52 3.83
N LYS A 139 -15.93 -6.16 3.11
CA LYS A 139 -15.86 -5.91 1.67
C LYS A 139 -15.37 -4.50 1.34
N ASP A 140 -15.50 -3.56 2.29
CA ASP A 140 -15.06 -2.17 2.16
C ASP A 140 -13.61 -2.04 2.66
N PRO A 141 -12.62 -1.85 1.76
CA PRO A 141 -11.21 -1.69 2.13
C PRO A 141 -10.93 -0.34 2.80
N VAL A 142 -11.66 0.73 2.42
CA VAL A 142 -11.48 2.08 2.96
C VAL A 142 -11.93 2.12 4.41
N ALA A 143 -13.05 1.46 4.72
CA ALA A 143 -13.55 1.36 6.08
C ALA A 143 -12.57 0.63 7.00
N LEU A 144 -11.95 -0.46 6.53
CA LEU A 144 -10.93 -1.18 7.30
C LEU A 144 -9.71 -0.31 7.55
N ASP A 145 -9.21 0.36 6.52
CA ASP A 145 -8.05 1.25 6.63
C ASP A 145 -8.32 2.44 7.56
N ALA A 146 -9.53 3.01 7.53
CA ALA A 146 -9.93 4.09 8.43
C ALA A 146 -9.99 3.65 9.90
N ILE A 147 -10.56 2.47 10.18
CA ILE A 147 -10.60 1.90 11.53
C ILE A 147 -9.19 1.52 12.01
N ALA A 148 -8.36 0.96 11.13
CA ALA A 148 -6.97 0.64 11.42
C ALA A 148 -6.17 1.89 11.75
N LEU A 149 -6.26 2.93 10.93
CA LEU A 149 -5.58 4.20 11.16
C LEU A 149 -5.96 4.79 12.52
N LYS A 150 -7.25 4.83 12.85
CA LYS A 150 -7.72 5.32 14.16
C LYS A 150 -7.06 4.56 15.31
N ARG A 151 -6.97 3.23 15.22
CA ARG A 151 -6.35 2.41 16.26
C ARG A 151 -4.84 2.64 16.35
N LEU A 152 -4.16 2.70 15.21
CA LEU A 152 -2.72 2.96 15.13
C LEU A 152 -2.37 4.34 15.73
N GLU A 153 -3.19 5.36 15.46
CA GLU A 153 -3.04 6.70 16.05
C GLU A 153 -3.19 6.70 17.58
N GLU A 154 -4.14 5.92 18.12
CA GLU A 154 -4.29 5.78 19.58
C GLU A 154 -3.02 5.20 20.22
N TRP A 155 -2.38 4.21 19.58
CA TRP A 155 -1.12 3.64 20.06
C TRP A 155 0.06 4.59 19.88
N ARG A 156 0.17 5.28 18.74
CA ARG A 156 1.19 6.30 18.48
C ARG A 156 1.12 7.43 19.50
N LYS A 157 -0.09 7.90 19.83
CA LYS A 157 -0.31 8.93 20.86
C LYS A 157 0.18 8.48 22.24
N ARG A 158 -0.10 7.22 22.63
CA ARG A 158 0.41 6.65 23.89
C ARG A 158 1.93 6.54 23.91
N GLY A 159 2.53 6.26 22.76
CA GLY A 159 3.99 6.22 22.58
C GLY A 159 4.64 7.58 22.31
N SER A 160 3.91 8.69 22.41
CA SER A 160 4.41 10.05 22.11
C SER A 160 5.03 10.19 20.72
N LEU A 161 4.50 9.45 19.74
CA LEU A 161 4.93 9.51 18.35
C LEU A 161 4.09 10.51 17.55
N ARG A 162 4.69 11.05 16.47
CA ARG A 162 3.97 11.93 15.54
C ARG A 162 2.79 11.18 14.89
N PRO A 163 1.65 11.85 14.66
CA PRO A 163 0.55 11.27 13.91
C PRO A 163 1.00 10.83 12.51
N VAL A 164 0.39 9.75 12.03
CA VAL A 164 0.60 9.19 10.69
C VAL A 164 -0.55 9.54 9.72
N GLY A 165 -1.67 10.01 10.25
CA GLY A 165 -2.87 10.43 9.51
C GLY A 165 -2.60 11.35 8.32
N PRO A 166 -1.75 12.40 8.43
CA PRO A 166 -1.41 13.24 7.28
C PRO A 166 -0.79 12.48 6.11
N VAL A 167 -0.06 11.40 6.37
CA VAL A 167 0.54 10.54 5.33
C VAL A 167 -0.46 9.50 4.82
N ALA A 168 -1.49 9.19 5.60
CA ALA A 168 -2.59 8.29 5.23
C ALA A 168 -3.77 9.02 4.54
N ALA A 169 -3.54 10.22 3.98
CA ALA A 169 -4.58 11.03 3.32
C ALA A 169 -5.31 10.30 2.17
N TYR A 170 -4.68 9.26 1.61
CA TYR A 170 -5.28 8.41 0.59
C TYR A 170 -6.61 7.79 1.03
N ILE A 171 -6.83 7.58 2.33
CA ILE A 171 -8.05 6.97 2.85
C ILE A 171 -9.26 7.86 2.55
N ASP A 172 -9.11 9.17 2.76
CA ASP A 172 -10.18 10.13 2.46
C ASP A 172 -10.36 10.32 0.96
N VAL A 173 -9.26 10.38 0.19
CA VAL A 173 -9.32 10.42 -1.29
C VAL A 173 -10.02 9.18 -1.84
N ALA A 174 -9.71 7.98 -1.34
CA ALA A 174 -10.35 6.75 -1.75
C ALA A 174 -11.86 6.75 -1.46
N SER A 175 -12.27 7.36 -0.34
CA SER A 175 -13.69 7.54 -0.06
C SER A 175 -14.37 8.51 -1.03
N GLN A 176 -13.71 9.61 -1.39
CA GLN A 176 -14.20 10.56 -2.40
C GLN A 176 -14.30 9.94 -3.80
N LEU A 177 -13.41 9.01 -4.15
CA LEU A 177 -13.47 8.23 -5.39
C LEU A 177 -14.57 7.14 -5.37
N GLY A 178 -15.31 6.98 -4.27
CA GLY A 178 -16.38 6.00 -4.14
C GLY A 178 -15.89 4.55 -3.95
N LEU A 179 -14.64 4.37 -3.52
CA LEU A 179 -14.06 3.03 -3.27
C LEU A 179 -14.50 2.41 -1.93
N GLY A 180 -15.13 3.21 -1.08
CA GLY A 180 -15.57 2.82 0.26
C GLY A 180 -15.83 4.04 1.14
N ASN A 181 -15.96 3.82 2.44
CA ASN A 181 -16.31 4.88 3.39
C ASN A 181 -15.23 5.11 4.46
N SER A 182 -14.62 6.31 4.48
CA SER A 182 -13.64 6.69 5.52
C SER A 182 -14.27 7.27 6.79
N ALA A 183 -15.54 7.70 6.73
CA ALA A 183 -16.20 8.36 7.84
C ALA A 183 -16.49 7.37 8.98
N THR A 184 -15.65 7.36 10.01
CA THR A 184 -15.71 6.38 11.12
C THR A 184 -17.04 6.37 11.88
N ASN A 185 -17.78 7.47 11.91
CA ASN A 185 -19.13 7.55 12.50
C ASN A 185 -20.22 6.85 11.65
N ARG A 186 -19.90 6.46 10.42
CA ARG A 186 -20.76 5.73 9.49
C ARG A 186 -20.27 4.29 9.25
N ILE A 187 -19.25 3.85 10.00
CA ILE A 187 -18.74 2.47 9.96
C ILE A 187 -19.31 1.72 11.17
N GLU A 188 -20.06 0.66 10.92
CA GLU A 188 -20.57 -0.22 11.97
C GLU A 188 -19.55 -1.35 12.23
N ILE A 189 -19.02 -1.44 13.45
CA ILE A 189 -18.15 -2.55 13.86
C ILE A 189 -19.00 -3.56 14.63
N ARG A 190 -19.03 -4.81 14.14
CA ARG A 190 -19.70 -5.93 14.81
C ARG A 190 -18.66 -6.94 15.27
N ASN A 191 -18.64 -7.22 16.58
CA ASN A 191 -17.80 -8.26 17.13
C ASN A 191 -18.46 -9.62 16.93
N ILE A 192 -17.80 -10.50 16.18
CA ILE A 192 -18.22 -11.88 15.94
C ILE A 192 -17.34 -12.77 16.81
N GLY A 193 -17.62 -12.78 18.12
CA GLY A 193 -16.81 -13.44 19.14
C GLY A 193 -17.10 -12.82 20.51
N ARG A 194 -17.22 -13.65 21.55
CA ARG A 194 -17.52 -13.22 22.93
C ARG A 194 -16.32 -12.53 23.57
#